data_AF-A0A3D2EGJ0-F1
#
_entry.id   AF-A0A3D2EGJ0-F1
#
_cell.length_a   1.000
_cell.length_b   1.000
_cell.length_c   1.000
_cell.angle_alpha   90.00
_cell.angle_beta   90.00
_cell.angle_gamma   90.00
#
_symmetry.space_group_name_H-M   'P 1'
#
loop_
_entity.id
_entity.type
_entity.pdbx_description
1 polymer ?
#
loop_
_entity_poly.entity_id
_entity_poly.type
_entity_poly.pdbx_seq_one_letter_code
_entity_poly.pdbx_strand_id
1 'polypeptide(L)'
;YPYTKRYLGTFENHFSTIGLIGMNEVGLNANWLRADMTDKRTQEFTKEVLNHMRNRLSDYQEQYGDLYNLEATPAESTTYRLAKHDRKRWPAIKTAGKPGDTPYYTNSSHLPVDYTTDIFDALDI
;
A
#
# COMPACT_ATOMS: atom_id res chain seq x y z
N TYR A 1 17.30 -13.44 -28.18
CA TYR A 1 17.68 -14.14 -26.93
C TYR A 1 16.91 -13.50 -25.78
N PRO A 2 15.85 -14.13 -25.22
CA PRO A 2 15.21 -13.55 -24.05
C PRO A 2 16.09 -13.82 -22.82
N TYR A 3 16.64 -12.74 -22.24
CA TYR A 3 17.48 -12.77 -21.05
C TYR A 3 16.82 -13.51 -19.87
N THR A 4 15.50 -13.40 -19.75
CA THR A 4 14.70 -14.10 -18.74
C THR A 4 14.89 -15.62 -18.77
N LYS A 5 14.89 -16.24 -19.96
CA LYS A 5 15.09 -17.70 -20.08
C LYS A 5 16.49 -18.15 -19.65
N ARG A 6 17.50 -17.26 -19.70
CA ARG A 6 18.89 -17.59 -19.40
C ARG A 6 19.30 -17.30 -17.96
N TYR A 7 18.69 -16.29 -17.33
CA TYR A 7 19.15 -15.79 -16.02
C TYR A 7 18.10 -15.90 -14.90
N LEU A 8 16.82 -16.07 -15.23
CA LEU A 8 15.76 -16.06 -14.21
C LEU A 8 15.62 -17.41 -13.50
N GLY A 9 15.82 -18.53 -14.22
CA GLY A 9 15.69 -19.88 -13.64
C GLY A 9 14.25 -20.18 -13.23
N THR A 10 13.95 -20.04 -11.93
CA THR A 10 12.63 -20.28 -11.34
C THR A 10 12.09 -18.99 -10.67
N PHE A 11 10.78 -18.92 -10.48
CA PHE A 11 10.14 -17.83 -9.75
C PHE A 11 10.05 -18.06 -8.24
N GLU A 12 10.56 -19.20 -7.75
CA GLU A 12 10.40 -19.65 -6.35
C GLU A 12 11.00 -18.67 -5.33
N ASN A 13 11.97 -17.85 -5.74
CA ASN A 13 12.60 -16.82 -4.89
C ASN A 13 12.11 -15.39 -5.19
N HIS A 14 10.99 -15.23 -5.91
CA HIS A 14 10.44 -13.93 -6.26
C HIS A 14 9.15 -13.68 -5.46
N PHE A 15 9.08 -12.52 -4.80
CA PHE A 15 7.89 -12.11 -4.08
C PHE A 15 6.81 -11.60 -5.04
N SER A 16 5.59 -12.06 -4.82
CA SER A 16 4.37 -11.43 -5.33
C SER A 16 4.00 -10.27 -4.39
N THR A 17 4.30 -9.06 -4.83
CA THR A 17 4.16 -7.85 -4.00
C THR A 17 2.77 -7.22 -4.10
N ILE A 18 2.16 -6.97 -2.95
CA ILE A 18 0.95 -6.15 -2.85
C ILE A 18 1.32 -4.79 -2.25
N GLY A 19 1.10 -3.74 -3.03
CA GLY A 19 1.33 -2.35 -2.63
C GLY A 19 0.10 -1.67 -2.06
N LEU A 20 0.27 -0.88 -1.01
CA LEU A 20 -0.78 0.03 -0.51
C LEU A 20 -0.40 1.49 -0.75
N ILE A 21 -1.40 2.35 -0.90
CA ILE A 21 -1.26 3.82 -0.99
C ILE A 21 -2.49 4.52 -0.41
N GLY A 22 -2.38 5.81 -0.15
CA GLY A 22 -3.52 6.70 0.05
C GLY A 22 -4.24 6.55 1.39
N MET A 23 -3.62 5.97 2.42
CA MET A 23 -4.26 5.78 3.73
C MET A 23 -4.69 7.10 4.38
N ASN A 24 -3.96 8.19 4.13
CA ASN A 24 -4.36 9.53 4.53
C ASN A 24 -5.67 9.95 3.86
N GLU A 25 -5.77 9.75 2.55
CA GLU A 25 -6.98 10.07 1.80
C GLU A 25 -8.15 9.14 2.15
N VAL A 26 -7.89 7.89 2.51
CA VAL A 26 -8.92 6.98 3.07
C VAL A 26 -9.50 7.60 4.34
N GLY A 27 -8.67 8.04 5.28
CA GLY A 27 -9.13 8.72 6.49
C GLY A 27 -9.97 9.97 6.22
N LEU A 28 -9.54 10.78 5.24
CA LEU A 28 -10.22 12.02 4.86
C LEU A 28 -11.58 11.81 4.19
N ASN A 29 -11.74 10.72 3.43
CA ASN A 29 -12.93 10.43 2.63
C ASN A 29 -13.90 9.44 3.27
N ALA A 30 -13.42 8.54 4.14
CA ALA A 30 -14.26 7.58 4.84
C ALA A 30 -15.23 8.31 5.76
N ASN A 31 -16.54 8.11 5.53
CA ASN A 31 -17.58 8.85 6.24
C ASN A 31 -17.55 8.67 7.76
N TRP A 32 -17.00 7.55 8.24
CA TRP A 32 -16.87 7.21 9.66
C TRP A 32 -15.56 7.68 10.32
N LEU A 33 -14.55 8.08 9.54
CA LEU A 33 -13.29 8.62 10.06
C LEU A 33 -13.26 10.15 9.96
N ARG A 34 -13.36 10.66 8.73
CA ARG A 34 -13.30 12.10 8.38
C ARG A 34 -12.09 12.82 9.00
N ALA A 35 -10.97 12.14 9.15
CA ALA A 35 -9.76 12.67 9.77
C ALA A 35 -8.52 12.14 9.05
N ASP A 36 -7.46 12.94 8.99
CA ASP A 36 -6.19 12.57 8.35
C ASP A 36 -5.34 11.66 9.27
N MET A 37 -4.12 11.34 8.83
CA MET A 37 -3.18 10.50 9.59
C MET A 37 -2.68 11.12 10.92
N THR A 38 -3.02 12.37 11.24
CA THR A 38 -2.72 12.98 12.55
C THR A 38 -3.70 12.54 13.63
N ASP A 39 -4.89 12.04 13.26
CA ASP A 39 -5.88 11.51 14.20
C ASP A 39 -5.58 10.05 14.55
N LYS A 40 -5.59 9.74 15.85
CA LYS A 40 -5.35 8.40 16.39
C LYS A 40 -6.31 7.34 15.81
N ARG A 41 -7.56 7.70 15.51
CA ARG A 41 -8.55 6.78 14.92
C ARG A 41 -8.18 6.36 13.50
N THR A 42 -7.67 7.30 12.71
CA THR A 42 -7.19 7.02 11.35
C THR A 42 -5.92 6.16 11.39
N GLN A 43 -5.03 6.43 12.35
CA GLN A 43 -3.84 5.60 12.58
C GLN A 43 -4.23 4.17 12.97
N GLU A 44 -5.19 4.00 13.88
CA GLU A 44 -5.62 2.67 14.33
C GLU A 44 -6.31 1.90 13.21
N PHE A 45 -7.21 2.54 12.47
CA PHE A 45 -7.81 1.93 11.28
C PHE A 45 -6.74 1.52 10.24
N THR A 46 -5.71 2.36 10.06
CA THR A 46 -4.60 2.02 9.16
C THR A 46 -3.87 0.77 9.63
N LYS A 47 -3.62 0.61 10.94
CA LYS A 47 -3.02 -0.60 11.49
C LYS A 47 -3.90 -1.83 11.29
N GLU A 48 -5.20 -1.72 11.52
CA GLU A 48 -6.16 -2.81 11.28
C GLU A 48 -6.14 -3.27 9.82
N VAL A 49 -6.10 -2.34 8.87
CA VAL A 49 -5.99 -2.65 7.44
C VAL A 49 -4.65 -3.33 7.14
N LEU A 50 -3.53 -2.81 7.64
CA LEU A 50 -2.21 -3.41 7.40
C LEU A 50 -2.11 -4.83 7.99
N ASN A 51 -2.61 -5.04 9.20
CA ASN A 51 -2.66 -6.35 9.84
C ASN A 51 -3.57 -7.32 9.08
N HIS A 52 -4.73 -6.85 8.61
CA HIS A 52 -5.61 -7.65 7.77
C HIS A 52 -4.89 -8.09 6.49
N MET A 53 -4.24 -7.16 5.80
CA MET A 53 -3.49 -7.47 4.58
C MET A 53 -2.34 -8.44 4.86
N ARG A 54 -1.57 -8.25 5.95
CA ARG A 54 -0.50 -9.18 6.37
C ARG A 54 -1.04 -10.61 6.55
N ASN A 55 -2.16 -10.77 7.25
CA ASN A 55 -2.76 -12.08 7.47
C ASN A 55 -3.20 -12.72 6.14
N ARG A 56 -3.83 -11.94 5.26
CA ARG A 56 -4.22 -12.42 3.92
C ARG A 56 -3.03 -12.86 3.07
N LEU A 57 -1.89 -12.18 3.17
CA LEU A 57 -0.67 -12.61 2.49
C LEU A 57 -0.20 -13.97 3.02
N SER A 58 -0.24 -14.18 4.33
CA SER A 58 0.09 -15.48 4.93
C SER A 58 -0.82 -16.58 4.38
N ASP A 59 -2.14 -16.35 4.33
CA ASP A 59 -3.10 -17.30 3.74
C ASP A 59 -2.74 -17.63 2.27
N TYR A 60 -2.31 -16.62 1.50
CA TYR A 60 -1.94 -16.81 0.09
C TYR A 60 -0.66 -17.61 -0.07
N GLN A 61 0.33 -17.41 0.81
CA GLN A 61 1.54 -18.24 0.79
C GLN A 61 1.21 -19.70 1.06
N GLU A 62 0.37 -20.00 2.05
CA GLU A 62 -0.08 -21.37 2.33
C GLU A 62 -0.89 -21.97 1.18
N GLN A 63 -1.77 -21.17 0.57
CA GLN A 63 -2.66 -21.65 -0.48
C GLN A 63 -1.96 -21.89 -1.82
N TYR A 64 -1.03 -21.01 -2.20
CA TYR A 64 -0.46 -21.00 -3.55
C TYR A 64 1.00 -21.47 -3.59
N GLY A 65 1.70 -21.53 -2.44
CA GLY A 65 3.10 -21.93 -2.37
C GLY A 65 4.09 -20.89 -2.91
N ASP A 66 3.60 -19.71 -3.32
CA ASP A 66 4.42 -18.57 -3.74
C ASP A 66 4.72 -17.65 -2.55
N LEU A 67 5.82 -16.91 -2.62
CA LEU A 67 6.17 -15.89 -1.63
C LEU A 67 5.34 -14.61 -1.86
N TYR A 68 4.78 -14.04 -0.80
CA TYR A 68 4.01 -12.78 -0.87
C TYR A 68 4.52 -11.78 0.16
N ASN A 69 4.65 -10.51 -0.22
CA ASN A 69 5.03 -9.44 0.70
C ASN A 69 4.14 -8.19 0.55
N LEU A 70 4.12 -7.40 1.63
CA LEU A 70 3.44 -6.11 1.69
C LEU A 70 4.48 -5.01 1.51
N GLU A 71 4.31 -4.14 0.52
CA GLU A 71 5.26 -3.06 0.27
C GLU A 71 4.59 -1.70 0.39
N ALA A 72 5.32 -0.76 0.99
CA ALA A 72 5.08 0.64 0.78
C ALA A 72 5.60 1.07 -0.59
N THR A 73 4.86 0.72 -1.65
CA THR A 73 5.33 0.87 -3.02
C THR A 73 5.68 2.34 -3.33
N PRO A 74 6.84 2.62 -3.95
CA PRO A 74 7.14 3.90 -4.58
C PRO A 74 6.19 4.13 -5.76
N ALA A 75 4.97 4.54 -5.46
CA ALA A 75 3.86 4.50 -6.38
C ALA A 75 3.72 5.82 -7.15
N GLU A 76 4.83 6.48 -7.51
CA GLU A 76 4.82 7.83 -8.08
C GLU A 76 3.82 8.00 -9.23
N SER A 77 3.95 7.22 -10.30
CA SER A 77 3.01 7.31 -11.44
C SER A 77 1.61 6.77 -11.11
N THR A 78 1.53 5.76 -10.25
CA THR A 78 0.28 5.08 -9.90
C THR A 78 -0.62 5.96 -9.02
N THR A 79 -0.04 6.69 -8.06
CA THR A 79 -0.78 7.57 -7.15
C THR A 79 -1.43 8.73 -7.90
N TYR A 80 -0.69 9.36 -8.83
CA TYR A 80 -1.24 10.39 -9.71
C TYR A 80 -2.35 9.83 -10.59
N ARG A 81 -2.13 8.67 -11.21
CA ARG A 81 -3.09 8.07 -12.14
C ARG A 81 -4.40 7.76 -11.44
N LEU A 82 -4.36 7.08 -10.29
CA LEU A 82 -5.55 6.71 -9.53
C LEU A 82 -6.29 7.96 -9.04
N ALA A 83 -5.60 8.91 -8.41
CA ALA A 83 -6.21 10.13 -7.92
C ALA A 83 -6.86 10.97 -9.04
N LYS A 84 -6.26 11.00 -10.24
CA LYS A 84 -6.83 11.68 -11.41
C LYS A 84 -8.11 11.01 -11.90
N HIS A 85 -8.13 9.68 -11.96
CA HIS A 85 -9.34 8.92 -12.33
C HIS A 85 -10.46 9.13 -11.30
N ASP A 86 -10.10 9.12 -10.02
CA ASP A 86 -11.09 9.26 -8.95
C ASP A 86 -11.65 10.67 -8.89
N ARG A 87 -10.85 11.73 -9.04
CA ARG A 87 -11.39 13.10 -9.15
C ARG A 87 -12.34 13.28 -10.35
N LYS A 88 -12.06 12.60 -11.48
CA LYS A 88 -12.94 12.63 -12.64
C LYS A 88 -14.29 11.95 -12.36
N ARG A 89 -14.29 10.86 -11.59
CA ARG A 89 -15.49 10.08 -11.27
C ARG A 89 -16.27 10.66 -10.08
N TRP A 90 -15.56 11.15 -9.09
CA TRP A 90 -16.08 11.67 -7.82
C TRP A 90 -15.47 13.05 -7.55
N PRO A 91 -16.10 14.13 -8.05
CA PRO A 91 -15.54 15.48 -7.93
C PRO A 91 -15.31 15.95 -6.49
N ALA A 92 -16.04 15.39 -5.52
CA ALA A 92 -15.91 15.70 -4.11
C ALA A 92 -14.84 14.87 -3.37
N ILE A 93 -14.18 13.91 -4.04
CA ILE A 93 -13.15 13.09 -3.40
C ILE A 93 -11.95 13.96 -3.03
N LYS A 94 -11.51 13.83 -1.78
CA LYS A 94 -10.33 14.51 -1.27
C LYS A 94 -9.09 13.73 -1.71
N THR A 95 -8.16 14.43 -2.33
CA THR A 95 -6.84 13.89 -2.69
C THR A 95 -5.77 14.87 -2.22
N ALA A 96 -4.51 14.45 -2.15
CA ALA A 96 -3.40 15.36 -1.94
C ALA A 96 -3.16 16.26 -3.18
N GLY A 97 -2.37 17.32 -2.98
CA GLY A 97 -2.10 18.38 -3.96
C GLY A 97 -2.97 19.63 -3.76
N LYS A 98 -2.43 20.83 -4.07
CA LYS A 98 -3.17 22.09 -3.92
C LYS A 98 -4.23 22.24 -5.02
N PRO A 99 -5.23 23.13 -4.84
CA PRO A 99 -6.13 23.49 -5.94
C PRO A 99 -5.33 23.97 -7.15
N GLY A 100 -5.54 23.33 -8.30
CA GLY A 100 -4.79 23.59 -9.53
C GLY A 100 -3.61 22.64 -9.79
N ASP A 101 -3.11 21.94 -8.77
CA ASP A 101 -2.04 20.94 -8.93
C ASP A 101 -2.58 19.59 -9.41
N THR A 102 -1.67 18.76 -9.94
CA THR A 102 -1.97 17.37 -10.27
C THR A 102 -2.31 16.60 -8.98
N PRO A 103 -3.51 15.99 -8.89
CA PRO A 103 -3.90 15.20 -7.72
C PRO A 103 -3.03 13.97 -7.55
N TYR A 104 -2.73 13.62 -6.30
CA TYR A 104 -2.09 12.35 -5.96
C TYR A 104 -2.64 11.77 -4.67
N TYR A 105 -2.39 10.48 -4.48
CA TYR A 105 -2.52 9.81 -3.20
C TYR A 105 -1.17 9.75 -2.50
N THR A 106 -1.14 9.94 -1.19
CA THR A 106 0.11 9.82 -0.42
C THR A 106 0.63 8.39 -0.49
N ASN A 107 1.95 8.19 -0.64
CA ASN A 107 2.54 6.86 -0.49
C ASN A 107 2.20 6.30 0.90
N SER A 108 1.97 4.98 0.98
CA SER A 108 1.43 4.31 2.17
C SER A 108 2.08 4.70 3.48
N SER A 109 1.24 4.73 4.52
CA SER A 109 1.55 4.56 5.94
C SER A 109 2.89 5.10 6.41
N HIS A 110 3.19 6.38 6.20
CA HIS A 110 4.06 7.10 7.14
C HIS A 110 3.34 7.15 8.51
N LEU A 111 3.21 6.00 9.16
CA LEU A 111 3.17 5.88 10.60
C LEU A 111 4.58 6.24 11.09
N PRO A 112 4.72 6.85 12.27
CA PRO A 112 6.03 7.10 12.88
C PRO A 112 6.90 5.84 12.81
N VAL A 113 8.15 6.01 12.39
CA VAL A 113 9.15 4.98 12.09
C VAL A 113 9.44 4.06 13.30
N ASP A 114 8.89 4.35 14.47
CA ASP A 114 9.16 3.66 15.73
C ASP A 114 8.27 2.43 16.02
N TYR A 115 7.50 1.89 15.07
CA TYR A 115 6.54 0.80 15.40
C TYR A 115 6.48 -0.41 14.46
N THR A 116 7.48 -0.63 13.61
CA THR A 116 7.65 -1.93 12.94
C THR A 116 9.09 -2.42 13.07
N THR A 117 9.41 -3.01 14.22
CA THR A 117 10.62 -3.83 14.43
C THR A 117 10.53 -5.21 13.77
N ASP A 118 9.54 -5.45 12.90
CA ASP A 118 9.14 -6.78 12.44
C ASP A 118 9.10 -6.86 10.90
N ILE A 119 10.01 -6.14 10.23
CA ILE A 119 10.37 -6.39 8.83
C ILE A 119 11.55 -7.37 8.73
N PHE A 120 12.24 -7.65 9.85
CA PHE A 120 13.42 -8.50 9.89
C PHE A 120 13.18 -9.95 10.35
N ASP A 121 12.02 -10.29 10.92
CA ASP A 121 11.75 -11.69 11.33
C ASP A 121 11.19 -12.56 10.20
N ALA A 122 11.06 -12.01 8.98
CA ALA A 122 10.69 -12.77 7.78
C ALA A 122 11.89 -13.48 7.11
N LEU A 123 13.07 -13.49 7.76
CA LEU A 123 14.31 -14.09 7.25
C LEU A 123 14.84 -15.27 8.09
N ASP A 124 14.14 -15.68 9.16
CA ASP A 124 14.51 -16.89 9.91
C ASP A 124 13.77 -18.14 9.36
N ILE A 125 14.26 -18.62 8.21
CA ILE A 125 14.40 -20.05 7.88
C ILE A 125 15.74 -20.26 7.19
#